data_AF-A0A7J8TFP1-F1
#
_entry.id   AF-A0A7J8TFP1-F1
#
_cell.length_a   1.000
_cell.length_b   1.000
_cell.length_c   1.000
_cell.angle_alpha   90.00
_cell.angle_beta   90.00
_cell.angle_gamma   90.00
#
_symmetry.space_group_name_H-M   'P 1'
#
loop_
_entity.id
_entity.type
_entity.pdbx_description
1 polymer ?
#
loop_
_entity_poly.entity_id
_entity_poly.type
_entity_poly.pdbx_seq_one_letter_code
_entity_poly.pdbx_strand_id
1 'polypeptide(L)'
;TGQEKETIKAYAHRVKQKGDDVTYEAEFKVGQDFGEIGAVVVENEHHKEMFLVEIVLDGLTDPITISCNSWVHSKFDNPQKRVFFPPKSYLPSQTPSGLKRLRKEELQALRGNGVGERKSFERIYDYDVYNDLGDPDSDLKKKRPVLGGNKQFPYPRRCRTGRPRCESGTSSTLNYISNQQHLCQTVQSLENCLLS
;
A
#
# COMPACT_ATOMS: atom_id res chain seq x y z
N THR A 1 10.04 -27.47 -1.96
CA THR A 1 8.71 -27.78 -1.37
C THR A 1 7.73 -26.62 -1.41
N GLY A 2 8.11 -25.41 -1.84
CA GLY A 2 7.19 -24.27 -1.95
C GLY A 2 6.60 -23.80 -0.61
N GLN A 3 7.09 -24.33 0.50
CA GLN A 3 6.71 -23.98 1.87
C GLN A 3 7.39 -22.68 2.30
N GLU A 4 6.77 -21.98 3.24
CA GLU A 4 7.34 -20.76 3.83
C GLU A 4 8.62 -21.11 4.60
N LYS A 5 9.66 -20.28 4.41
CA LYS A 5 10.93 -20.41 5.12
C LYS A 5 11.16 -19.24 6.06
N GLU A 6 12.12 -19.41 6.96
CA GLU A 6 12.54 -18.32 7.83
C GLU A 6 13.05 -17.14 7.01
N THR A 7 12.57 -15.94 7.33
CA THR A 7 12.91 -14.73 6.62
C THR A 7 14.37 -14.36 6.82
N ILE A 8 15.12 -14.20 5.74
CA ILE A 8 16.50 -13.70 5.78
C ILE A 8 16.46 -12.18 5.86
N LYS A 9 17.15 -11.61 6.86
CA LYS A 9 17.17 -10.17 7.12
C LYS A 9 18.50 -9.55 6.72
N ALA A 10 18.43 -8.39 6.08
CA ALA A 10 19.60 -7.58 5.79
C ALA A 10 19.27 -6.10 5.93
N TYR A 11 20.29 -5.31 6.29
CA TYR A 11 20.19 -3.86 6.32
C TYR A 11 20.79 -3.28 5.06
N ALA A 12 19.96 -2.53 4.33
CA ALA A 12 20.42 -1.85 3.13
C ALA A 12 21.09 -0.55 3.55
N HIS A 13 22.20 -0.23 2.90
CA HIS A 13 22.90 1.03 3.12
C HIS A 13 22.96 1.80 1.80
N ARG A 14 22.97 3.12 1.90
CA ARG A 14 23.02 4.00 0.74
C ARG A 14 24.37 3.87 0.04
N VAL A 15 24.37 3.53 -1.25
CA VAL A 15 25.60 3.37 -2.05
C VAL A 15 25.75 4.40 -3.16
N LYS A 16 24.64 4.93 -3.68
CA LYS A 16 24.67 5.87 -4.82
C LYS A 16 23.53 6.86 -4.76
N GLN A 17 23.77 8.07 -5.26
CA GLN A 17 22.72 9.05 -5.55
C GLN A 17 22.97 9.64 -6.93
N LYS A 18 21.94 9.71 -7.77
CA LYS A 18 21.96 10.36 -9.07
C LYS A 18 20.69 11.21 -9.21
N GLY A 19 20.83 12.52 -9.01
CA GLY A 19 19.67 13.40 -8.90
C GLY A 19 18.81 13.00 -7.70
N ASP A 20 17.52 12.78 -7.95
CA ASP A 20 16.57 12.32 -6.93
C ASP A 20 16.62 10.80 -6.71
N ASP A 21 17.21 10.04 -7.64
CA ASP A 21 17.32 8.59 -7.51
C ASP A 21 18.43 8.22 -6.51
N VAL A 22 18.08 7.40 -5.52
CA VAL A 22 19.01 6.90 -4.51
C VAL A 22 19.01 5.38 -4.53
N THR A 23 20.20 4.78 -4.64
CA THR A 23 20.39 3.33 -4.62
C THR A 23 20.84 2.88 -3.23
N TYR A 24 20.19 1.83 -2.76
CA TYR A 24 20.50 1.15 -1.50
C TYR A 24 20.87 -0.29 -1.80
N GLU A 25 21.86 -0.79 -1.09
CA GLU A 25 22.42 -2.12 -1.31
C GLU A 25 22.51 -2.87 0.01
N ALA A 26 22.16 -4.15 -0.02
CA ALA A 26 22.24 -5.07 1.10
C ALA A 26 22.79 -6.40 0.60
N GLU A 27 23.71 -6.98 1.36
CA GLU A 27 24.23 -8.32 1.10
C GLU A 27 23.72 -9.30 2.16
N PHE A 28 23.35 -10.49 1.72
CA PHE A 28 22.94 -11.59 2.59
C PHE A 28 23.24 -12.93 1.95
N LYS A 29 23.37 -13.97 2.77
CA LYS A 29 23.67 -15.33 2.31
C LYS A 29 22.38 -16.15 2.28
N VAL A 30 22.05 -16.68 1.10
CA VAL A 30 20.92 -17.58 0.91
C VAL A 30 21.44 -19.01 0.82
N GLY A 31 20.97 -19.89 1.71
CA GLY A 31 21.32 -21.31 1.68
C GLY A 31 20.79 -21.99 0.41
N GLN A 32 21.51 -22.98 -0.12
CA GLN A 32 21.07 -23.72 -1.32
C GLN A 32 19.72 -24.40 -1.13
N ASP A 33 19.38 -24.75 0.12
CA ASP A 33 18.11 -25.36 0.46
C ASP A 33 16.95 -24.35 0.46
N PHE A 34 17.21 -23.03 0.51
CA PHE A 34 16.19 -21.96 0.60
C PHE A 34 15.16 -22.05 -0.54
N GLY A 35 15.61 -22.40 -1.75
CA GLY A 35 14.76 -22.46 -2.94
C GLY A 35 14.55 -21.10 -3.60
N GLU A 36 13.50 -21.00 -4.41
CA GLU A 36 13.15 -19.78 -5.16
C GLU A 36 12.65 -18.70 -4.19
N ILE A 37 13.16 -17.48 -4.34
CA ILE A 37 12.69 -16.31 -3.60
C ILE A 37 11.28 -15.97 -4.07
N GLY A 38 10.32 -16.01 -3.14
CA GLY A 38 8.91 -15.81 -3.45
C GLY A 38 8.41 -14.38 -3.20
N ALA A 39 8.99 -13.66 -2.24
CA ALA A 39 8.65 -12.28 -1.94
C ALA A 39 9.78 -11.53 -1.22
N VAL A 40 9.73 -10.19 -1.33
CA VAL A 40 10.56 -9.26 -0.55
C VAL A 40 9.64 -8.43 0.33
N VAL A 41 9.84 -8.50 1.63
CA VAL A 41 9.25 -7.64 2.63
C VAL A 41 10.20 -6.46 2.88
N VAL A 42 9.64 -5.26 2.95
CA VAL A 42 10.38 -4.01 3.09
C VAL A 42 9.84 -3.26 4.29
N GLU A 43 10.74 -2.74 5.10
CA GLU A 43 10.47 -1.82 6.19
C GLU A 43 11.21 -0.52 5.89
N ASN A 44 10.57 0.62 6.14
CA ASN A 44 11.22 1.92 5.94
C ASN A 44 11.58 2.50 7.31
N GLU A 45 12.88 2.48 7.61
CA GLU A 45 13.48 3.00 8.83
C GLU A 45 13.54 4.54 8.90
N HIS A 46 13.27 5.24 7.79
CA HIS A 46 13.24 6.69 7.78
C HIS A 46 11.98 7.25 8.42
N HIS A 47 12.06 8.49 8.92
CA HIS A 47 10.92 9.23 9.47
C HIS A 47 9.95 9.80 8.41
N LYS A 48 10.19 9.53 7.12
CA LYS A 48 9.35 9.98 6.01
C LYS A 48 9.08 8.83 5.07
N GLU A 49 7.95 8.89 4.38
CA GLU A 49 7.65 7.94 3.31
C GLU A 49 8.67 8.01 2.17
N MET A 50 8.83 6.88 1.49
CA MET A 50 9.73 6.75 0.35
C MET A 50 9.02 6.19 -0.86
N PHE A 51 9.38 6.64 -2.06
CA PHE A 51 8.92 5.97 -3.28
C PHE A 51 9.91 4.88 -3.69
N LEU A 52 9.48 3.62 -3.63
CA LEU A 52 10.26 2.47 -4.06
C LEU A 52 9.94 2.12 -5.51
N VAL A 53 10.93 2.30 -6.39
CA VAL A 53 10.81 2.03 -7.83
C VAL A 53 10.90 0.53 -8.10
N GLU A 54 12.02 -0.08 -7.73
CA GLU A 54 12.30 -1.49 -7.98
C GLU A 54 13.24 -2.09 -6.93
N ILE A 55 13.24 -3.42 -6.86
CA ILE A 55 14.21 -4.21 -6.09
C ILE A 55 14.89 -5.17 -7.06
N VAL A 56 16.22 -5.16 -7.07
CA VAL A 56 17.03 -6.06 -7.90
C VAL A 56 17.73 -7.05 -6.98
N LEU A 57 17.47 -8.33 -7.21
CA LEU A 57 18.12 -9.44 -6.52
C LEU A 57 19.20 -9.99 -7.45
N ASP A 58 20.44 -9.56 -7.22
CA ASP A 58 21.63 -10.01 -7.94
C ASP A 58 22.32 -11.17 -7.20
N GLY A 59 23.22 -11.89 -7.89
CA GLY A 59 23.95 -13.03 -7.32
C GLY A 59 23.18 -14.36 -7.28
N LEU A 60 22.00 -14.41 -7.89
CA LEU A 60 21.28 -15.66 -8.22
C LEU A 60 21.75 -16.19 -9.59
N THR A 61 21.36 -17.43 -9.93
CA THR A 61 21.62 -17.97 -11.28
C THR A 61 21.07 -17.04 -12.37
N ASP A 62 19.88 -16.48 -12.14
CA ASP A 62 19.25 -15.46 -12.96
C ASP A 62 18.82 -14.28 -12.08
N PRO A 63 19.27 -13.04 -12.35
CA PRO A 63 18.86 -11.87 -11.59
C PRO A 63 17.34 -11.65 -11.66
N ILE A 64 16.73 -11.33 -10.52
CA ILE A 64 15.28 -11.06 -10.43
C ILE A 64 15.08 -9.56 -10.20
N THR A 65 14.30 -8.92 -11.08
CA THR A 65 13.86 -7.53 -10.91
C THR A 65 12.39 -7.50 -10.51
N ILE A 66 12.10 -6.82 -9.39
CA ILE A 66 10.75 -6.65 -8.85
C ILE A 66 10.34 -5.20 -9.04
N SER A 67 9.44 -4.94 -9.98
CA SER A 67 8.87 -3.61 -10.19
C SER A 67 7.89 -3.29 -9.07
N CYS A 68 8.26 -2.34 -8.21
CA CYS A 68 7.52 -2.00 -6.99
C CYS A 68 6.55 -0.84 -7.22
N ASN A 69 7.06 0.26 -7.80
CA ASN A 69 6.32 1.49 -8.12
C ASN A 69 5.32 1.91 -7.03
N SER A 70 5.78 1.98 -5.79
CA SER A 70 4.91 2.24 -4.64
C SER A 70 5.62 3.06 -3.58
N TRP A 71 4.86 3.97 -2.97
CA TRP A 71 5.21 4.57 -1.68
C TRP A 71 5.29 3.51 -0.59
N VAL A 72 6.29 3.59 0.28
CA VAL A 72 6.49 2.81 1.50
C VAL A 72 6.51 3.79 2.66
N HIS A 73 5.50 3.72 3.51
CA HIS A 73 5.35 4.62 4.65
C HIS A 73 6.47 4.42 5.67
N SER A 74 6.74 5.46 6.46
CA SER A 74 7.65 5.34 7.60
C SER A 74 7.12 4.30 8.60
N LYS A 75 7.99 3.46 9.16
CA LYS A 75 7.61 2.54 10.25
C LYS A 75 7.05 3.25 11.48
N PHE A 76 7.37 4.54 11.63
CA PHE A 76 6.89 5.39 12.73
C PHE A 76 5.46 5.89 12.50
N ASP A 77 4.99 5.93 11.25
CA ASP A 77 3.60 6.25 10.89
C ASP A 77 2.71 4.99 10.93
N ASN A 78 3.25 3.87 10.42
CA ASN A 78 2.61 2.56 10.45
C ASN A 78 3.69 1.47 10.52
N PRO A 79 3.68 0.58 11.54
CA PRO A 79 4.70 -0.47 11.68
C PRO A 79 4.51 -1.64 10.71
N GLN A 80 3.45 -1.64 9.89
CA GLN A 80 3.16 -2.72 8.97
C GLN A 80 4.12 -2.72 7.77
N LYS A 81 4.95 -3.76 7.68
CA LYS A 81 5.89 -3.93 6.57
C LYS A 81 5.18 -4.15 5.23
N ARG A 82 5.83 -3.72 4.15
CA ARG A 82 5.32 -3.84 2.77
C ARG A 82 5.87 -5.06 2.09
N VAL A 83 5.02 -5.85 1.44
CA VAL A 83 5.45 -7.02 0.65
C VAL A 83 5.41 -6.72 -0.84
N PHE A 84 6.44 -7.17 -1.55
CA PHE A 84 6.59 -7.08 -2.99
C PHE A 84 6.87 -8.47 -3.55
N PHE A 85 6.26 -8.79 -4.70
CA PHE A 85 6.33 -10.12 -5.30
C PHE A 85 7.09 -10.07 -6.64
N PRO A 86 7.88 -11.10 -6.99
CA PRO A 86 8.45 -11.27 -8.32
C PRO A 86 7.39 -11.19 -9.44
N PRO A 87 7.79 -10.87 -10.68
CA PRO A 87 6.87 -10.67 -11.81
C PRO A 87 6.07 -11.93 -12.21
N LYS A 88 6.41 -13.10 -11.65
CA LYS A 88 5.74 -14.36 -11.88
C LYS A 88 4.30 -14.33 -11.33
N SER A 89 3.34 -14.58 -12.22
CA SER A 89 1.92 -14.50 -11.92
C SER A 89 1.33 -15.85 -11.51
N TYR A 90 0.42 -15.84 -10.52
CA TYR A 90 -0.26 -17.03 -10.03
C TYR A 90 -1.77 -16.80 -9.84
N LEU A 91 -2.59 -17.74 -10.31
CA LEU A 91 -3.98 -17.84 -9.85
C LEU A 91 -4.02 -18.12 -8.34
N PRO A 92 -5.12 -17.79 -7.64
CA PRO A 92 -5.24 -18.09 -6.20
C PRO A 92 -5.00 -19.57 -5.86
N SER A 93 -5.48 -20.49 -6.70
CA SER A 93 -5.27 -21.95 -6.54
C SER A 93 -3.83 -22.40 -6.80
N GLN A 94 -3.07 -21.63 -7.59
CA GLN A 94 -1.69 -21.93 -8.00
C GLN A 94 -0.65 -21.20 -7.13
N THR A 95 -1.07 -20.38 -6.17
CA THR A 95 -0.13 -19.65 -5.30
C THR A 95 0.68 -20.65 -4.48
N PRO A 96 2.03 -20.61 -4.53
CA PRO A 96 2.89 -21.45 -3.70
C PRO A 96 2.47 -21.38 -2.23
N SER A 97 2.50 -22.51 -1.52
CA SER A 97 1.96 -22.58 -0.15
C SER A 97 2.61 -21.58 0.79
N GLY A 98 3.91 -21.33 0.64
CA GLY A 98 4.67 -20.35 1.40
C GLY A 98 4.29 -18.89 1.15
N LEU A 99 3.66 -18.59 0.01
CA LEU A 99 3.20 -17.25 -0.34
C LEU A 99 1.74 -16.98 0.03
N LYS A 100 0.97 -18.03 0.37
CA LYS A 100 -0.47 -17.88 0.64
C LYS A 100 -0.76 -16.96 1.82
N ARG A 101 0.07 -17.02 2.87
CA ARG A 101 -0.05 -16.16 4.06
C ARG A 101 0.16 -14.69 3.68
N LEU A 102 1.30 -14.37 3.06
CA LEU A 102 1.64 -13.01 2.63
C LEU A 102 0.62 -12.43 1.65
N ARG A 103 0.18 -13.23 0.67
CA ARG A 103 -0.87 -12.84 -0.28
C ARG A 103 -2.18 -12.48 0.44
N LYS A 104 -2.57 -13.27 1.44
CA LYS A 104 -3.79 -13.03 2.23
C LYS A 104 -3.66 -11.78 3.09
N GLU A 105 -2.52 -11.59 3.75
CA GLU A 105 -2.26 -10.44 4.62
C GLU A 105 -2.22 -9.13 3.84
N GLU A 106 -1.53 -9.07 2.69
CA GLU A 106 -1.53 -7.87 1.84
C GLU A 106 -2.95 -7.54 1.34
N LEU A 107 -3.73 -8.55 0.93
CA LEU A 107 -5.13 -8.34 0.53
C LEU A 107 -6.01 -7.86 1.69
N GLN A 108 -5.78 -8.33 2.92
CA GLN A 108 -6.51 -7.86 4.09
C GLN A 108 -6.14 -6.42 4.43
N ALA A 109 -4.85 -6.08 4.38
CA ALA A 109 -4.37 -4.72 4.60
C ALA A 109 -4.94 -3.73 3.58
N LEU A 110 -5.00 -4.12 2.31
CA LEU A 110 -5.60 -3.30 1.25
C LEU A 110 -7.11 -3.11 1.42
N ARG A 111 -7.83 -4.02 2.07
CA ARG A 111 -9.28 -3.87 2.35
C ARG A 111 -9.55 -3.02 3.59
N GLY A 112 -8.66 -3.06 4.58
CA GLY A 112 -8.86 -2.43 5.88
C GLY A 112 -10.05 -3.03 6.64
N ASN A 113 -10.62 -2.24 7.54
CA ASN A 113 -11.65 -2.67 8.50
C ASN A 113 -12.99 -1.91 8.37
N GLY A 114 -13.14 -1.06 7.35
CA GLY A 114 -14.36 -0.26 7.11
C GLY A 114 -14.59 0.90 8.08
N VAL A 115 -13.67 1.17 9.01
CA VAL A 115 -13.79 2.27 9.99
C VAL A 115 -12.62 3.25 9.89
N GLY A 116 -12.71 4.36 10.62
CA GLY A 116 -11.68 5.41 10.68
C GLY A 116 -11.65 6.33 9.45
N GLU A 117 -11.05 7.50 9.61
CA GLU A 117 -10.74 8.44 8.53
C GLU A 117 -9.49 7.97 7.76
N ARG A 118 -9.48 8.14 6.44
CA ARG A 118 -8.35 7.75 5.60
C ARG A 118 -7.19 8.73 5.74
N LYS A 119 -5.99 8.19 6.01
CA LYS A 119 -4.74 8.96 6.05
C LYS A 119 -4.03 8.94 4.69
N SER A 120 -3.14 9.89 4.45
CA SER A 120 -2.40 10.02 3.19
C SER A 120 -1.56 8.80 2.83
N PHE A 121 -0.95 8.17 3.84
CA PHE A 121 -0.08 6.99 3.67
C PHE A 121 -0.85 5.65 3.61
N GLU A 122 -2.17 5.65 3.83
CA GLU A 122 -2.98 4.44 3.81
C GLU A 122 -3.29 3.99 2.37
N ARG A 123 -3.18 2.68 2.14
CA ARG A 123 -3.57 2.01 0.88
C ARG A 123 -4.86 1.22 1.04
N ILE A 124 -5.79 1.73 1.84
CA ILE A 124 -7.06 1.06 2.13
C ILE A 124 -8.08 1.42 1.06
N TYR A 125 -8.56 0.41 0.35
CA TYR A 125 -9.59 0.49 -0.68
C TYR A 125 -10.89 -0.08 -0.12
N ASP A 126 -11.86 0.81 0.07
CA ASP A 126 -13.19 0.46 0.53
C ASP A 126 -14.23 1.37 -0.13
N TYR A 127 -15.51 1.03 0.01
CA TYR A 127 -16.60 1.66 -0.72
C TYR A 127 -17.48 2.54 0.17
N ASP A 128 -18.00 3.60 -0.42
CA ASP A 128 -19.00 4.47 0.19
C ASP A 128 -19.97 5.01 -0.87
N VAL A 129 -21.05 5.62 -0.42
CA VAL A 129 -22.03 6.33 -1.26
C VAL A 129 -21.60 7.77 -1.49
N TYR A 130 -22.19 8.44 -2.48
CA TYR A 130 -21.97 9.86 -2.72
C TYR A 130 -22.81 10.68 -1.75
N ASN A 131 -22.29 10.82 -0.54
CA ASN A 131 -22.80 11.69 0.51
C ASN A 131 -21.88 12.89 0.78
N ASP A 132 -20.85 13.07 -0.05
CA ASP A 132 -19.77 14.05 0.06
C ASP A 132 -19.80 15.05 -1.11
N LEU A 133 -21.00 15.38 -1.58
CA LEU A 133 -21.20 16.39 -2.63
C LEU A 133 -21.81 17.68 -2.08
N GLY A 134 -22.59 17.58 -1.00
CA GLY A 134 -23.25 18.72 -0.37
C GLY A 134 -22.42 19.32 0.76
N ASP A 135 -22.63 20.60 1.01
CA ASP A 135 -21.99 21.32 2.12
C ASP A 135 -23.02 22.12 2.95
N PRO A 136 -23.92 21.41 3.66
CA PRO A 136 -25.03 22.03 4.38
C PRO A 136 -24.62 22.80 5.64
N ASP A 137 -23.43 22.55 6.18
CA ASP A 137 -22.92 23.26 7.36
C ASP A 137 -22.51 24.70 6.99
N SER A 138 -22.05 24.94 5.76
CA SER A 138 -21.77 26.31 5.28
C SER A 138 -23.01 27.04 4.78
N ASP A 139 -23.90 26.35 4.06
CA ASP A 139 -25.18 26.88 3.60
C ASP A 139 -26.15 25.74 3.33
N LEU A 140 -27.33 25.76 3.98
CA LEU A 140 -28.38 24.76 3.79
C LEU A 140 -28.82 24.60 2.32
N LYS A 141 -28.67 25.62 1.47
CA LYS A 141 -28.95 25.54 0.03
C LYS A 141 -27.96 24.65 -0.74
N LYS A 142 -26.78 24.39 -0.15
CA LYS A 142 -25.78 23.45 -0.69
C LYS A 142 -26.05 22.00 -0.27
N LYS A 143 -27.15 21.72 0.44
CA LYS A 143 -27.58 20.33 0.69
C LYS A 143 -27.81 19.60 -0.63
N ARG A 144 -27.33 18.36 -0.71
CA ARG A 144 -27.52 17.46 -1.86
C ARG A 144 -28.10 16.12 -1.39
N PRO A 145 -28.91 15.42 -2.19
CA PRO A 145 -29.34 14.07 -1.87
C PRO A 145 -28.15 13.11 -1.91
N VAL A 146 -28.23 12.05 -1.11
CA VAL A 146 -27.24 10.96 -1.15
C VAL A 146 -27.49 10.09 -2.39
N LEU A 147 -26.46 9.87 -3.20
CA LEU A 147 -26.55 9.00 -4.37
C LEU A 147 -25.93 7.63 -4.09
N GLY A 148 -26.70 6.57 -4.32
CA GLY A 148 -26.32 5.19 -4.01
C GLY A 148 -26.94 4.66 -2.71
N GLY A 149 -27.02 3.33 -2.59
CA GLY A 149 -27.52 2.64 -1.39
C GLY A 149 -29.05 2.66 -1.22
N ASN A 150 -29.80 3.28 -2.14
CA ASN A 150 -31.25 3.31 -2.12
C ASN A 150 -31.84 3.16 -3.53
N LYS A 151 -33.13 2.81 -3.61
CA LYS A 151 -33.85 2.59 -4.89
C LYS A 151 -34.22 3.89 -5.61
N GLN A 152 -34.33 5.00 -4.89
CA GLN A 152 -34.77 6.28 -5.44
C GLN A 152 -33.64 6.97 -6.23
N PHE A 153 -32.41 6.82 -5.76
CA PHE A 153 -31.18 7.37 -6.36
C PHE A 153 -30.11 6.27 -6.46
N PRO A 154 -30.29 5.26 -7.33
CA PRO A 154 -29.27 4.25 -7.56
C PRO A 154 -28.03 4.91 -8.18
N TYR A 155 -26.85 4.58 -7.67
CA TYR A 155 -25.58 5.13 -8.16
C TYR A 155 -24.41 4.19 -7.84
N PRO A 156 -23.36 4.15 -8.67
CA PRO A 156 -22.11 3.47 -8.34
C PRO A 156 -21.54 3.91 -6.99
N ARG A 157 -20.76 3.04 -6.36
CA ARG A 157 -20.00 3.41 -5.15
C ARG A 157 -18.76 4.21 -5.51
N ARG A 158 -18.28 5.00 -4.56
CA ARG A 158 -16.98 5.69 -4.61
C ARG A 158 -16.01 5.09 -3.58
N CYS A 159 -14.75 5.53 -3.61
CA CYS A 159 -13.79 5.20 -2.57
C CYS A 159 -14.19 5.88 -1.24
N ARG A 160 -14.19 5.09 -0.16
CA ARG A 160 -14.47 5.55 1.21
C ARG A 160 -13.36 6.46 1.72
N THR A 161 -13.73 7.62 2.25
CA THR A 161 -12.82 8.60 2.88
C THR A 161 -12.88 8.53 4.41
N GLY A 162 -14.01 8.14 4.98
CA GLY A 162 -14.18 8.01 6.43
C GLY A 162 -14.21 9.34 7.19
N ARG A 163 -14.31 10.47 6.49
CA ARG A 163 -14.48 11.80 7.11
C ARG A 163 -15.75 11.87 7.94
N PRO A 164 -15.77 12.69 9.01
CA PRO A 164 -16.95 12.84 9.83
C PRO A 164 -18.14 13.42 9.05
N ARG A 165 -19.33 13.17 9.61
CA ARG A 165 -20.59 13.70 9.08
C ARG A 165 -20.72 15.19 9.40
N CYS A 166 -21.50 15.88 8.59
CA CYS A 166 -21.92 17.25 8.86
C CYS A 166 -22.69 17.37 10.18
N GLU A 167 -22.48 18.48 10.90
CA GLU A 167 -23.14 18.75 12.19
C GLU A 167 -24.64 19.02 12.03
N SER A 168 -25.05 19.55 10.88
CA SER A 168 -26.45 19.80 10.49
C SER A 168 -27.34 18.53 10.41
N GLY A 169 -26.88 17.39 10.91
CA GLY A 169 -27.67 16.16 11.08
C GLY A 169 -28.03 15.46 9.77
N THR A 170 -27.40 15.85 8.66
CA THR A 170 -27.59 15.21 7.37
C THR A 170 -26.69 13.98 7.24
N SER A 171 -27.09 12.97 6.46
CA SER A 171 -26.25 11.83 6.12
C SER A 171 -25.01 12.20 5.28
N SER A 172 -24.74 13.50 5.11
CA SER A 172 -23.65 14.06 4.33
C SER A 172 -22.34 14.01 5.12
N THR A 173 -21.23 13.74 4.45
CA THR A 173 -19.87 13.85 5.02
C THR A 173 -19.23 15.16 4.60
N LEU A 174 -18.31 15.68 5.42
CA LEU A 174 -17.68 16.97 5.15
C LEU A 174 -16.97 16.98 3.78
N ASN A 175 -17.21 18.06 3.02
CA ASN A 175 -16.52 18.35 1.77
C ASN A 175 -15.11 18.86 2.08
N TYR A 176 -14.11 18.01 1.87
CA TYR A 176 -12.74 18.45 1.65
C TYR A 176 -12.15 17.61 0.53
N ILE A 177 -11.52 18.25 -0.46
CA ILE A 177 -10.83 17.54 -1.53
C ILE A 177 -9.66 16.81 -0.90
N SER A 178 -9.80 15.49 -0.76
CA SER A 178 -8.65 14.65 -0.47
C SER A 178 -7.76 14.70 -1.70
N ASN A 179 -6.53 15.18 -1.55
CA ASN A 179 -5.48 15.17 -2.58
C ASN A 179 -5.05 13.74 -2.99
N GLN A 180 -5.93 12.73 -2.92
CA GLN A 180 -5.59 11.33 -3.19
C GLN A 180 -5.53 10.97 -4.68
N GLN A 181 -5.49 11.97 -5.56
CA GLN A 181 -4.95 11.82 -6.92
C GLN A 181 -3.70 12.69 -7.15
N HIS A 182 -2.97 13.09 -6.10
CA HIS A 182 -1.63 13.61 -6.31
C HIS A 182 -0.65 12.48 -6.64
N LEU A 183 -0.47 12.26 -7.93
CA LEU A 183 0.85 11.97 -8.48
C LEU A 183 1.75 13.18 -8.15
N CYS A 184 2.37 13.18 -6.96
CA CYS A 184 3.43 14.14 -6.64
C CYS A 184 4.73 13.36 -6.49
N GLN A 185 5.68 13.68 -7.36
CA GLN A 185 7.04 13.11 -7.41
C GLN A 185 7.83 13.59 -6.20
N THR A 186 8.32 12.70 -5.33
CA THR A 186 9.61 12.87 -4.63
C THR A 186 10.13 11.53 -4.12
N VAL A 187 11.40 11.26 -4.36
CA VAL A 187 12.11 9.99 -4.10
C VAL A 187 12.94 10.13 -2.83
N GLN A 188 13.08 9.08 -2.00
CA GLN A 188 14.23 8.85 -1.11
C GLN A 188 14.09 7.61 -0.21
N SER A 189 15.09 6.73 -0.31
CA SER A 189 15.74 5.95 0.77
C SER A 189 15.15 4.69 1.41
N LEU A 190 15.78 3.53 1.15
CA LEU A 190 15.45 2.18 1.65
C LEU A 190 16.46 1.71 2.72
N GLU A 191 16.02 1.33 3.92
CA GLU A 191 16.82 0.44 4.77
C GLU A 191 15.96 -0.77 5.14
N ASN A 192 16.26 -1.92 4.50
CA ASN A 192 15.90 -3.31 4.83
C ASN A 192 15.04 -4.03 3.78
N CYS A 193 15.64 -5.06 3.18
CA CYS A 193 14.94 -6.11 2.44
C CYS A 193 14.91 -7.37 3.32
N LEU A 194 13.72 -7.92 3.49
CA LEU A 194 13.42 -9.15 4.20
C LEU A 194 12.91 -10.15 3.17
N LEU A 195 13.68 -11.17 2.83
CA LEU A 195 13.23 -12.17 1.86
C LEU A 195 12.42 -13.26 2.56
N SER A 196 11.23 -13.52 2.06
CA SER A 196 10.33 -14.60 2.51
C SER A 196 9.99 -15.54 1.35
#